data_AF-G7H642-F1
#
_entry.id   AF-G7H642-F1
#
_cell.length_a   1.000
_cell.length_b   1.000
_cell.length_c   1.000
_cell.angle_alpha   90.00
_cell.angle_beta   90.00
_cell.angle_gamma   90.00
#
_symmetry.space_group_name_H-M   'P 1'
#
loop_
_entity.id
_entity.type
_entity.pdbx_description
1 polymer ?
#
loop_
_entity_poly.entity_id
_entity_poly.type
_entity_poly.pdbx_seq_one_letter_code
_entity_poly.pdbx_strand_id
1 'polypeptide(L)'
;MATPVIILTARDTINDTVAGLEGGADDYMTKPFRFEELLARVRLRLRSGGVPHDEGVLVSGAVSLDLRTRRATAAGGVVDLTAREFLLLELFLRHPGQVLTREQILSHVWGYDFDPGSNIVDVYVRALRKKLGADSIGTVRGVGYRLG
;
A
#
# COMPACT_ATOMS: atom_id res chain seq x y z
N MET A 1 21.90 -8.77 -1.30
CA MET A 1 20.97 -8.73 -0.16
C MET A 1 20.26 -10.07 -0.10
N ALA A 2 20.13 -10.66 1.08
CA ALA A 2 19.36 -11.90 1.26
C ALA A 2 17.87 -11.55 1.42
N THR A 3 16.98 -12.36 0.83
CA THR A 3 15.53 -12.21 0.97
C THR A 3 15.10 -12.72 2.35
N PRO A 4 14.37 -11.94 3.18
CA PRO A 4 13.94 -12.41 4.48
C PRO A 4 12.96 -13.59 4.37
N VAL A 5 13.12 -14.62 5.22
CA VAL A 5 12.34 -15.86 5.23
C VAL A 5 11.58 -15.99 6.54
N ILE A 6 10.26 -16.21 6.45
CA ILE A 6 9.39 -16.54 7.59
C ILE A 6 8.86 -17.96 7.40
N ILE A 7 9.09 -18.84 8.37
CA ILE A 7 8.55 -20.20 8.38
C ILE A 7 7.16 -20.21 9.03
N LEU A 8 6.16 -20.76 8.33
CA LEU A 8 4.79 -20.93 8.82
C LEU A 8 4.42 -22.41 8.86
N THR A 9 4.27 -22.99 10.05
CA THR A 9 4.23 -24.45 10.19
C THR A 9 3.32 -24.92 11.32
N ALA A 10 2.84 -26.16 11.25
CA ALA A 10 2.08 -26.78 12.35
C ALA A 10 2.99 -27.37 13.44
N ARG A 11 4.31 -27.36 13.25
CA ARG A 11 5.30 -27.83 14.23
C ARG A 11 5.56 -26.75 15.26
N ASP A 12 5.15 -27.00 16.49
CA ASP A 12 5.11 -26.02 17.58
C ASP A 12 6.04 -26.33 18.74
N THR A 13 6.93 -27.32 18.58
CA THR A 13 7.94 -27.59 19.60
C THR A 13 9.03 -26.50 19.59
N ILE A 14 9.62 -26.28 20.76
CA ILE A 14 10.75 -25.37 20.92
C ILE A 14 11.92 -25.81 20.03
N ASN A 15 12.17 -27.12 19.94
CA ASN A 15 13.25 -27.66 19.12
C ASN A 15 13.05 -27.37 17.63
N ASP A 16 11.83 -27.48 17.11
CA ASP A 16 11.53 -27.15 15.70
C ASP A 16 11.74 -25.66 15.40
N THR A 17 11.36 -24.80 16.36
CA THR A 17 11.54 -23.35 16.26
C THR A 17 13.02 -22.98 16.21
N VAL A 18 13.82 -23.53 17.13
CA VAL A 18 15.27 -23.30 17.19
C VAL A 18 15.94 -23.80 15.90
N ALA A 19 15.63 -25.02 15.47
CA ALA A 19 16.20 -25.59 14.26
C ALA A 19 15.86 -24.77 13.00
N GLY A 20 14.63 -24.23 12.92
CA GLY A 20 14.23 -23.37 11.81
C GLY A 20 15.00 -22.05 11.76
N LEU A 21 15.23 -21.43 12.91
CA LEU A 21 15.98 -20.17 13.02
C LEU A 21 17.48 -20.39 12.76
N GLU A 22 18.09 -21.43 13.34
CA GLU A 22 19.50 -21.79 13.09
C GLU A 22 19.74 -22.21 11.63
N GLY A 23 18.71 -22.76 10.97
CA GLY A 23 18.70 -23.08 9.54
C GLY A 23 18.64 -21.86 8.60
N GLY A 24 18.62 -20.64 9.14
CA GLY A 24 18.67 -19.39 8.38
C GLY A 24 17.33 -18.72 8.14
N ALA A 25 16.26 -19.15 8.82
CA ALA A 25 15.01 -18.38 8.81
C ALA A 25 15.15 -17.12 9.68
N ASP A 26 14.58 -16.01 9.22
CA ASP A 26 14.52 -14.77 10.00
C ASP A 26 13.41 -14.82 11.05
N ASP A 27 12.37 -15.63 10.84
CA ASP A 27 11.23 -15.76 11.73
C ASP A 27 10.56 -17.14 11.61
N TYR A 28 9.86 -17.55 12.66
CA TYR A 28 9.20 -18.85 12.77
C TYR A 28 7.86 -18.66 13.49
N MET A 29 6.76 -19.11 12.86
CA MET A 29 5.42 -18.95 13.40
C MET A 29 4.59 -20.22 13.22
N THR A 30 3.92 -20.62 14.31
CA THR A 30 3.11 -21.84 14.36
C THR A 30 1.68 -21.59 13.87
N LYS A 31 1.03 -22.64 13.35
CA LYS A 31 -0.40 -22.65 13.03
C LYS A 31 -1.19 -23.21 14.23
N PRO A 32 -2.38 -22.67 14.54
CA PRO A 32 -3.05 -21.55 13.87
C PRO A 32 -2.44 -20.20 14.26
N PHE A 33 -2.43 -19.25 13.33
CA PHE A 33 -1.93 -17.90 13.57
C PHE A 33 -2.96 -16.83 13.24
N ARG A 34 -2.77 -15.65 13.82
CA ARG A 34 -3.53 -14.45 13.45
C ARG A 34 -2.87 -13.79 12.25
N PHE A 35 -3.67 -13.49 11.22
CA PHE A 35 -3.17 -12.81 10.03
C PHE A 35 -2.50 -11.45 10.34
N GLU A 36 -3.01 -10.72 11.33
CA GLU A 36 -2.43 -9.46 11.81
C GLU A 36 -1.01 -9.64 12.36
N GLU A 37 -0.74 -10.76 13.04
CA GLU A 37 0.57 -11.09 13.59
C GLU A 37 1.57 -11.40 12.47
N LEU A 38 1.14 -12.21 11.48
CA LEU A 38 1.95 -12.47 10.29
C LEU A 38 2.33 -11.17 9.59
N LEU A 39 1.35 -10.28 9.37
CA LEU A 39 1.57 -9.02 8.69
C LEU A 39 2.55 -8.10 9.46
N ALA A 40 2.46 -8.08 10.79
CA ALA A 40 3.40 -7.33 11.63
C ALA A 40 4.84 -7.87 11.50
N ARG A 41 5.02 -9.20 11.50
CA ARG A 41 6.32 -9.85 11.33
C ARG A 41 6.90 -9.60 9.94
N VAL A 42 6.11 -9.70 8.88
CA VAL A 42 6.53 -9.34 7.51
C VAL A 42 7.04 -7.89 7.45
N ARG A 43 6.27 -6.94 7.98
CA ARG A 43 6.66 -5.52 8.02
C ARG A 43 7.92 -5.26 8.84
N LEU A 44 8.18 -6.05 9.89
CA LEU A 44 9.40 -5.95 10.68
C LEU A 44 10.62 -6.36 9.84
N ARG A 45 10.52 -7.46 9.09
CA ARG A 45 11.65 -7.99 8.31
C ARG A 45 11.95 -7.20 7.04
N LEU A 46 10.94 -6.59 6.44
CA LEU A 46 11.12 -5.66 5.31
C LEU A 46 11.84 -4.36 5.71
N ARG A 47 11.93 -4.02 7.00
CA ARG A 47 12.63 -2.82 7.47
C ARG A 47 14.17 -2.96 7.50
N SER A 48 14.71 -4.17 7.40
CA SER A 48 16.16 -4.42 7.56
C SER A 48 17.02 -4.12 6.31
N GLY A 49 16.48 -3.45 5.30
CA GLY A 49 17.24 -2.90 4.16
C GLY A 49 16.99 -1.40 4.07
N GLY A 50 17.96 -0.60 4.52
CA GLY A 50 17.85 0.84 4.74
C GLY A 50 16.99 1.63 3.77
N VAL A 51 15.85 2.10 4.27
CA VAL A 51 15.25 3.39 3.87
C VAL A 51 14.67 4.02 5.14
N PRO A 52 15.30 5.05 5.73
CA PRO A 52 14.60 5.91 6.66
C PRO A 52 13.67 6.79 5.83
N HIS A 53 12.38 6.51 5.82
CA HIS A 53 11.34 7.52 5.59
C HIS A 53 10.08 7.09 6.37
N ASP A 54 10.16 7.27 7.68
CA ASP A 54 8.96 7.57 8.49
C ASP A 54 8.60 9.04 8.24
N GLU A 55 8.32 9.38 6.97
CA GLU A 55 7.46 10.52 6.70
C GLU A 55 6.06 9.93 6.75
N GLY A 56 5.49 9.87 7.96
CA GLY A 56 4.12 9.45 8.18
C GLY A 56 3.09 10.27 7.39
N VAL A 57 3.52 11.28 6.63
CA VAL A 57 2.73 12.10 5.72
C VAL A 57 3.37 12.10 4.34
N LEU A 58 2.62 11.70 3.31
CA LEU A 58 3.01 11.88 1.90
C LEU A 58 2.47 13.21 1.37
N VAL A 59 3.22 13.92 0.52
CA VAL A 59 2.82 15.25 0.01
C VAL A 59 3.11 15.38 -1.48
N SER A 60 2.16 15.96 -2.23
CA SER A 60 2.37 16.40 -3.62
C SER A 60 1.50 17.62 -3.90
N GLY A 61 2.15 18.75 -4.21
CA GLY A 61 1.45 20.03 -4.42
C GLY A 61 0.62 20.43 -3.20
N ALA A 62 -0.67 20.67 -3.41
CA ALA A 62 -1.62 21.05 -2.36
C ALA A 62 -2.29 19.86 -1.65
N VAL A 63 -1.89 18.62 -1.95
CA VAL A 63 -2.48 17.40 -1.39
C VAL A 63 -1.46 16.73 -0.46
N SER A 64 -1.91 16.37 0.75
CA SER A 64 -1.14 15.52 1.66
C SER A 64 -1.97 14.35 2.19
N LEU A 65 -1.29 13.30 2.63
CA LEU A 65 -1.90 12.10 3.21
C LEU A 65 -1.10 11.62 4.40
N ASP A 66 -1.68 11.70 5.59
CA ASP A 66 -1.14 11.07 6.79
C ASP A 66 -1.48 9.57 6.80
N LEU A 67 -0.46 8.73 6.73
CA LEU A 67 -0.56 7.27 6.68
C LEU A 67 -0.95 6.65 8.03
N ARG A 68 -0.70 7.34 9.14
CA ARG A 68 -1.00 6.87 10.50
C ARG A 68 -2.45 7.17 10.85
N THR A 69 -2.90 8.39 10.57
CA THR A 69 -4.29 8.82 10.86
C THR A 69 -5.25 8.50 9.72
N ARG A 70 -4.73 8.13 8.54
CA ARG A 70 -5.49 7.89 7.30
C ARG A 70 -6.30 9.09 6.84
N ARG A 71 -5.81 10.31 7.13
CA ARG A 71 -6.44 11.57 6.77
C ARG A 71 -5.69 12.24 5.63
N ALA A 72 -6.45 12.70 4.65
CA ALA A 72 -5.90 13.57 3.61
C ALA A 72 -6.17 15.03 3.95
N THR A 73 -5.33 15.91 3.45
CA THR A 73 -5.67 17.34 3.35
C THR A 73 -5.54 17.80 1.92
N ALA A 74 -6.48 18.66 1.50
CA ALA A 74 -6.50 19.28 0.19
C ALA A 74 -7.21 20.63 0.28
N ALA A 75 -6.78 21.61 -0.52
CA ALA A 75 -7.39 22.94 -0.58
C ALA A 75 -7.59 23.63 0.80
N GLY A 76 -6.70 23.35 1.77
CA GLY A 76 -6.74 23.94 3.11
C GLY A 76 -7.66 23.24 4.12
N GLY A 77 -8.27 22.09 3.78
CA GLY A 77 -9.17 21.34 4.67
C GLY A 77 -8.83 19.86 4.78
N VAL A 78 -9.32 19.22 5.85
CA VAL A 78 -9.24 17.77 6.04
C VAL A 78 -10.31 17.08 5.19
N VAL A 79 -9.90 15.98 4.55
CA VAL A 79 -10.74 15.18 3.65
C VAL A 79 -10.83 13.76 4.18
N ASP A 80 -12.06 13.30 4.40
CA ASP A 80 -12.33 11.90 4.76
C ASP A 80 -12.31 11.00 3.54
N LEU A 81 -11.56 9.89 3.65
CA LEU A 81 -11.41 8.89 2.61
C LEU A 81 -11.97 7.55 3.08
N THR A 82 -12.65 6.87 2.17
CA THR A 82 -12.90 5.42 2.30
C THR A 82 -11.56 4.67 2.19
N ALA A 83 -11.54 3.41 2.62
CA ALA A 83 -10.33 2.59 2.53
C ALA A 83 -9.76 2.49 1.10
N ARG A 84 -10.63 2.46 0.08
CA ARG A 84 -10.23 2.37 -1.33
C ARG A 84 -9.71 3.69 -1.87
N GLU A 85 -10.36 4.80 -1.52
CA GLU A 85 -9.87 6.13 -1.87
C GLU A 85 -8.51 6.43 -1.21
N PHE A 86 -8.32 6.01 0.04
CA PHE A 86 -7.04 6.10 0.74
C PHE A 86 -5.92 5.38 -0.02
N LEU A 87 -6.14 4.11 -0.37
CA LEU A 87 -5.13 3.31 -1.10
C LEU A 87 -4.83 3.90 -2.48
N LEU A 88 -5.85 4.40 -3.17
CA LEU A 88 -5.67 5.03 -4.47
C LEU A 88 -4.87 6.34 -4.36
N LEU A 89 -5.17 7.19 -3.37
CA LEU A 89 -4.44 8.43 -3.15
C LEU A 89 -3.00 8.15 -2.69
N GLU A 90 -2.79 7.17 -1.81
CA GLU A 90 -1.46 6.73 -1.40
C GLU A 90 -0.63 6.29 -2.61
N LEU A 91 -1.21 5.47 -3.50
CA LEU A 91 -0.55 5.02 -4.72
C LEU A 91 -0.09 6.20 -5.58
N PHE A 92 -0.96 7.18 -5.78
CA PHE A 92 -0.63 8.39 -6.53
C PHE A 92 0.47 9.23 -5.86
N LEU A 93 0.39 9.43 -4.54
CA LEU A 93 1.36 10.23 -3.78
C LEU A 93 2.74 9.55 -3.69
N ARG A 94 2.81 8.23 -3.80
CA ARG A 94 4.07 7.48 -3.92
C ARG A 94 4.68 7.56 -5.32
N HIS A 95 3.92 7.98 -6.33
CA HIS A 95 4.35 8.11 -7.72
C HIS A 95 4.03 9.52 -8.26
N PRO A 96 4.52 10.59 -7.61
CA PRO A 96 4.19 11.95 -8.00
C PRO A 96 4.68 12.26 -9.42
N GLY A 97 3.83 12.87 -10.24
CA GLY A 97 4.17 13.21 -11.63
C GLY A 97 4.24 12.02 -12.60
N GLN A 98 4.09 10.78 -12.13
CA GLN A 98 4.08 9.59 -12.99
C GLN A 98 2.68 9.29 -13.52
N VAL A 99 2.62 8.88 -14.79
CA VAL A 99 1.38 8.35 -15.38
C VAL A 99 1.25 6.88 -14.98
N LEU A 100 0.22 6.56 -14.20
CA LEU A 100 -0.15 5.20 -13.84
C LEU A 100 -1.24 4.70 -14.77
N THR A 101 -1.02 3.53 -15.38
CA THR A 101 -2.00 2.86 -16.24
C THR A 101 -3.19 2.35 -15.43
N ARG A 102 -4.31 2.09 -16.10
CA ARG A 102 -5.50 1.54 -15.44
C ARG A 102 -5.21 0.18 -14.83
N GLU A 103 -4.47 -0.67 -15.55
CA GLU A 103 -4.06 -2.00 -15.12
C GLU A 103 -3.17 -1.93 -13.87
N GLN A 104 -2.21 -0.99 -13.83
CA GLN A 104 -1.36 -0.79 -12.66
C GLN A 104 -2.17 -0.35 -11.44
N ILE A 105 -3.07 0.63 -11.62
CA ILE A 105 -3.94 1.12 -10.54
C ILE A 105 -4.84 -0.01 -10.03
N LEU A 106 -5.44 -0.76 -10.96
CA LEU A 106 -6.34 -1.85 -10.64
C LEU A 106 -5.62 -2.95 -9.86
N SER A 107 -4.47 -3.40 -10.35
CA SER A 107 -3.64 -4.41 -9.70
C SER A 107 -3.20 -4.00 -8.29
N HIS A 108 -2.76 -2.75 -8.10
CA HIS A 108 -2.28 -2.29 -6.80
C HIS A 108 -3.39 -2.07 -5.78
N VAL A 109 -4.52 -1.50 -6.19
CA VAL A 109 -5.58 -1.15 -5.25
C VAL A 109 -6.53 -2.34 -5.07
N TRP A 110 -6.91 -3.04 -6.14
CA TRP A 110 -7.89 -4.16 -6.15
C TRP A 110 -7.30 -5.56 -6.19
N GLY A 111 -6.05 -5.75 -6.63
CA GLY A 111 -5.41 -7.06 -6.75
C GLY A 111 -5.51 -7.65 -8.16
N TYR A 112 -4.92 -8.83 -8.34
CA TYR A 112 -4.78 -9.49 -9.66
C TYR A 112 -6.07 -10.17 -10.17
N ASP A 113 -7.05 -10.40 -9.30
CA ASP A 113 -8.29 -11.13 -9.66
C ASP A 113 -9.39 -10.22 -10.23
N PHE A 114 -9.06 -8.96 -10.56
CA PHE A 114 -10.06 -7.96 -10.98
C PHE A 114 -10.04 -7.73 -12.49
N ASP A 115 -11.23 -7.58 -13.08
CA ASP A 115 -11.40 -7.34 -14.52
C ASP A 115 -10.84 -5.96 -14.94
N PRO A 116 -9.80 -5.91 -15.79
CA PRO A 116 -9.25 -4.67 -16.34
C PRO A 116 -10.25 -3.84 -17.15
N GLY A 117 -11.31 -4.46 -17.67
CA GLY A 117 -12.41 -3.78 -18.36
C GLY A 117 -13.35 -3.00 -17.43
N SER A 118 -13.19 -3.11 -16.11
CA SER A 118 -14.03 -2.41 -15.13
C SER A 118 -13.75 -0.91 -15.10
N ASN A 119 -14.82 -0.11 -15.12
CA ASN A 119 -14.77 1.33 -14.94
C ASN A 119 -14.54 1.77 -13.48
N ILE A 120 -14.24 0.84 -12.57
CA ILE A 120 -14.12 1.14 -11.13
C ILE A 120 -13.01 2.15 -10.84
N VAL A 121 -11.89 2.09 -11.59
CA VAL A 121 -10.81 3.08 -11.47
C VAL A 121 -11.35 4.48 -11.74
N ASP A 122 -12.14 4.65 -12.80
CA ASP A 122 -12.71 5.93 -13.20
C ASP A 122 -13.70 6.46 -12.13
N VAL A 123 -14.48 5.57 -11.53
CA VAL A 123 -15.40 5.90 -10.42
C VAL A 123 -14.64 6.46 -9.22
N TYR A 124 -13.56 5.79 -8.80
CA TYR A 124 -12.77 6.21 -7.64
C TYR A 124 -11.90 7.44 -7.93
N VAL A 125 -11.38 7.60 -9.15
CA VAL A 125 -10.72 8.85 -9.57
C VAL A 125 -11.71 10.02 -9.52
N ARG A 126 -12.94 9.82 -10.00
CA ARG A 126 -14.00 10.84 -9.93
C ARG A 126 -14.35 11.19 -8.49
N ALA A 127 -14.43 10.20 -7.59
CA ALA A 127 -14.68 10.42 -6.18
C ALA A 127 -13.54 11.23 -5.52
N LEU A 128 -12.28 10.86 -5.79
CA LEU A 128 -11.12 11.62 -5.31
C LEU A 128 -11.10 13.06 -5.84
N ARG A 129 -11.35 13.28 -7.14
CA ARG A 129 -11.44 14.64 -7.70
C ARG A 129 -12.49 15.51 -7.02
N LYS A 130 -13.66 14.94 -6.68
CA LYS A 130 -14.68 15.68 -5.93
C LYS A 130 -14.21 16.12 -4.54
N LYS A 131 -13.33 15.34 -3.92
CA LYS A 131 -12.83 15.57 -2.57
C LYS A 131 -11.56 16.44 -2.52
N LEU A 132 -10.65 16.25 -3.47
CA LEU A 132 -9.33 16.88 -3.51
C LEU A 132 -9.29 18.13 -4.42
N GLY A 133 -10.30 18.29 -5.28
CA GLY A 133 -10.34 19.30 -6.33
C GLY A 133 -10.32 18.66 -7.72
N ALA A 134 -11.05 19.25 -8.67
CA ALA A 134 -11.29 18.67 -9.99
C ALA A 134 -9.98 18.40 -10.78
N ASP A 135 -8.99 19.28 -10.60
CA ASP A 135 -7.72 19.26 -11.31
C ASP A 135 -6.60 18.50 -10.56
N SER A 136 -6.89 17.93 -9.37
CA SER A 136 -5.90 17.22 -8.55
C SER A 136 -5.28 16.01 -9.26
N ILE A 137 -6.09 15.30 -10.04
CA ILE A 137 -5.68 14.11 -10.78
C ILE A 137 -5.97 14.39 -12.25
N GLY A 138 -4.95 14.38 -13.12
CA GLY A 138 -5.09 14.51 -14.57
C GLY A 138 -5.42 13.18 -15.25
N THR A 139 -6.19 13.24 -16.34
CA THR A 139 -6.42 12.09 -17.24
C THR A 139 -5.44 12.15 -18.40
N VAL A 140 -4.65 11.10 -18.59
CA VAL A 140 -3.84 10.90 -19.80
C VAL A 140 -4.62 9.95 -20.72
N ARG A 141 -5.24 10.52 -21.77
CA ARG A 141 -6.14 9.77 -22.67
C ARG A 141 -5.43 8.56 -23.26
N GLY A 142 -6.13 7.42 -23.24
CA GLY A 142 -5.60 6.14 -23.73
C GLY A 142 -4.56 5.47 -22.84
N VAL A 143 -4.10 6.11 -21.76
CA VAL A 143 -3.03 5.57 -20.90
C VAL A 143 -3.51 5.37 -19.47
N GLY A 144 -3.98 6.43 -18.80
CA GLY A 144 -4.34 6.32 -17.39
C GLY A 144 -4.43 7.69 -16.69
N TYR A 145 -3.84 7.76 -15.50
CA TYR A 145 -4.01 8.88 -14.58
C TYR A 145 -2.70 9.30 -13.94
N ARG A 146 -2.62 10.58 -13.55
CA ARG A 146 -1.47 11.15 -12.85
C ARG A 146 -1.94 12.15 -11.81
N LEU A 147 -1.26 12.21 -10.66
CA LEU A 147 -1.43 13.27 -9.68
C LEU A 147 -0.56 14.47 -10.03
N GLY A 148 -1.15 15.67 -10.03
CA GLY A 148 -0.49 16.93 -10.38
C GLY A 148 -0.91 17.52 -11.71
#